data_AF-A0A7V0VFW7-F1
#
_entry.id   AF-A0A7V0VFW7-F1
#
_cell.length_a   1.000
_cell.length_b   1.000
_cell.length_c   1.000
_cell.angle_alpha   90.00
_cell.angle_beta   90.00
_cell.angle_gamma   90.00
#
_symmetry.space_group_name_H-M   'P 1'
#
loop_
_entity.id
_entity.type
_entity.pdbx_description
1 polymer ?
#
loop_
_entity_poly.entity_id
_entity_poly.type
_entity_poly.pdbx_seq_one_letter_code
_entity_poly.pdbx_strand_id
1 'polypeptide(L)'
;MRKLFLLIIIAFIFTSCYGPVRFTTKNTNNGNGRNYYIDSLRIFNAITSQQVDTTQRFATDLEFTEDELREIVSSEEEAKPVENITDFLLKYGKFNIDSSNSMPTNYEKFLMTVISYLGTPYKFGGTSRKGIDCSAFTRLIFQESLNIELPRSTLEQVKLGEPISREKLKFGDLVFFNTRRRQNPGHVGIYLWDNYFVHASTKYGVTVSSMSKGYYDRRFVGARRINEVYNLTNIE
;
A
#
# COMPACT_ATOMS: atom_id res chain seq x y z
N MET A 1 -21.30 54.97 10.41
CA MET A 1 -20.24 54.97 11.46
C MET A 1 -20.23 53.60 12.13
N ARG A 2 -19.16 52.83 11.87
CA ARG A 2 -18.49 51.79 12.68
C ARG A 2 -19.20 51.08 13.87
N LYS A 3 -19.04 49.73 13.84
CA LYS A 3 -18.98 48.71 14.93
C LYS A 3 -20.36 48.21 15.42
N LEU A 4 -20.63 46.91 15.61
CA LEU A 4 -19.83 45.89 16.30
C LEU A 4 -20.28 44.45 15.93
N PHE A 5 -19.32 43.53 15.83
CA PHE A 5 -19.47 42.07 15.70
C PHE A 5 -20.13 41.46 16.95
N LEU A 6 -20.95 40.40 16.79
CA LEU A 6 -21.02 39.33 17.79
C LEU A 6 -21.31 37.96 17.12
N LEU A 7 -20.31 37.08 17.23
CA LEU A 7 -20.37 35.65 16.98
C LEU A 7 -21.19 34.97 18.10
N ILE A 8 -22.07 34.03 17.74
CA ILE A 8 -22.47 32.94 18.65
C ILE A 8 -22.13 31.62 17.95
N ILE A 9 -20.96 31.10 18.34
CA ILE A 9 -20.50 29.73 18.11
C ILE A 9 -21.28 28.86 19.09
N ILE A 10 -22.13 27.95 18.58
CA ILE A 10 -22.70 26.88 19.40
C ILE A 10 -21.62 25.80 19.54
N ALA A 11 -21.07 25.71 20.74
CA ALA A 11 -20.12 24.69 21.16
C ALA A 11 -20.80 23.32 21.21
N PHE A 12 -20.46 22.42 20.29
CA PHE A 12 -20.67 20.99 20.48
C PHE A 12 -19.53 20.43 21.32
N ILE A 13 -19.81 20.25 22.61
CA ILE A 13 -19.02 19.46 23.53
C ILE A 13 -19.27 17.99 23.17
N PHE A 14 -18.35 17.38 22.43
CA PHE A 14 -18.10 15.93 22.51
C PHE A 14 -16.63 15.73 22.85
N THR A 15 -16.34 15.79 24.15
CA THR A 15 -15.16 15.16 24.72
C THR A 15 -15.33 13.65 24.63
N SER A 16 -14.93 13.05 23.52
CA SER A 16 -14.42 11.68 23.53
C SER A 16 -12.92 11.75 23.27
N CYS A 17 -12.15 11.81 24.35
CA CYS A 17 -10.73 11.52 24.30
C CYS A 17 -10.54 10.04 23.93
N TYR A 18 -10.54 9.72 22.63
CA TYR A 18 -9.85 8.53 22.15
C TYR A 18 -8.47 8.99 21.70
N GLY A 19 -7.54 8.99 22.66
CA GLY A 19 -6.13 9.12 22.33
C GLY A 19 -5.69 7.99 21.38
N PRO A 20 -4.64 8.20 20.57
CA PRO A 20 -4.14 7.15 19.70
C PRO A 20 -3.74 5.93 20.54
N VAL A 21 -4.29 4.77 20.21
CA VAL A 21 -3.84 3.50 20.79
C VAL A 21 -2.38 3.31 20.40
N ARG A 22 -1.49 3.47 21.38
CA ARG A 22 -0.06 3.19 21.23
C ARG A 22 0.11 1.67 21.21
N PHE A 23 0.37 1.11 20.03
CA PHE A 23 0.88 -0.25 19.93
C PHE A 23 2.34 -0.26 20.39
N THR A 24 2.57 -0.78 21.59
CA THR A 24 3.91 -1.17 22.02
C THR A 24 4.15 -2.58 21.51
N THR A 25 5.03 -2.74 20.51
CA THR A 25 5.57 -4.06 20.20
C THR A 25 6.54 -4.41 21.32
N LYS A 26 6.06 -5.15 22.33
CA LYS A 26 6.98 -5.78 23.29
C LYS A 26 7.80 -6.78 22.49
N ASN A 27 9.07 -6.43 22.25
CA ASN A 27 10.04 -7.35 21.67
C ASN A 27 10.26 -8.48 22.68
N THR A 28 9.49 -9.55 22.54
CA THR A 28 9.75 -10.80 23.26
C THR A 28 10.45 -11.74 22.29
N ASN A 29 11.77 -11.77 22.41
CA ASN A 29 12.56 -12.94 22.04
C ASN A 29 11.98 -14.15 22.80
N ASN A 30 11.07 -14.89 22.17
CA ASN A 30 10.87 -16.30 22.47
C ASN A 30 10.06 -16.96 21.36
N GLY A 31 10.57 -18.12 20.92
CA GLY A 31 10.11 -18.85 19.76
C GLY A 31 8.62 -19.19 19.79
N ASN A 32 7.96 -18.94 18.66
CA ASN A 32 6.90 -19.72 18.02
C ASN A 32 6.20 -18.81 17.02
N GLY A 33 6.37 -19.07 15.72
CA GLY A 33 5.79 -18.31 14.60
C GLY A 33 4.27 -18.31 14.50
N ARG A 34 3.54 -18.68 15.57
CA ARG A 34 2.07 -18.75 15.64
C ARG A 34 1.38 -17.40 15.90
N ASN A 35 2.10 -16.36 16.33
CA ASN A 35 1.49 -15.06 16.68
C ASN A 35 1.26 -14.11 15.48
N TYR A 36 1.98 -14.26 14.36
CA TYR A 36 1.88 -13.31 13.24
C TYR A 36 0.59 -13.42 12.41
N TYR A 37 -0.04 -14.61 12.38
CA TYR A 37 -1.27 -14.89 11.60
C TYR A 37 -2.56 -14.37 12.29
N ILE A 38 -2.65 -14.55 13.61
CA ILE A 38 -3.79 -14.06 14.40
C ILE A 38 -3.79 -12.53 14.41
N ASP A 39 -2.61 -11.90 14.46
CA ASP A 39 -2.47 -10.45 14.47
C ASP A 39 -2.80 -9.82 13.11
N SER A 40 -2.41 -10.42 12.00
CA SER A 40 -2.73 -9.93 10.65
C SER A 40 -4.20 -10.06 10.30
N LEU A 41 -4.89 -11.14 10.68
CA LEU A 41 -6.35 -11.27 10.54
C LEU A 41 -7.11 -10.28 11.43
N ARG A 42 -6.60 -9.99 12.64
CA ARG A 42 -7.15 -8.95 13.52
C ARG A 42 -6.93 -7.55 12.97
N ILE A 43 -5.74 -7.27 12.44
CA ILE A 43 -5.37 -6.01 11.77
C ILE A 43 -6.28 -5.81 10.55
N PHE A 44 -6.45 -6.85 9.75
CA PHE A 44 -7.30 -6.84 8.58
C PHE A 44 -8.78 -6.54 8.93
N ASN A 45 -9.35 -7.22 9.93
CA ASN A 45 -10.70 -6.93 10.43
C ASN A 45 -10.82 -5.52 11.06
N ALA A 46 -9.75 -4.98 11.64
CA ALA A 46 -9.71 -3.64 12.20
C ALA A 46 -9.58 -2.54 11.12
N ILE A 47 -8.87 -2.80 10.02
CA ILE A 47 -8.73 -1.87 8.88
C ILE A 47 -10.06 -1.74 8.12
N THR A 48 -10.77 -2.85 7.90
CA THR A 48 -12.08 -2.86 7.21
C THR A 48 -13.15 -2.04 7.96
N SER A 49 -12.97 -1.77 9.25
CA SER A 49 -13.88 -0.96 10.08
C SER A 49 -13.49 0.52 10.21
N GLN A 50 -12.39 0.97 9.59
CA GLN A 50 -11.93 2.36 9.63
C GLN A 50 -11.68 2.93 8.23
N GLN A 51 -12.73 3.42 7.56
CA GLN A 51 -12.55 4.42 6.50
C GLN A 51 -12.27 5.78 7.16
N VAL A 52 -11.00 6.19 7.18
CA VAL A 52 -10.58 7.51 7.68
C VAL A 52 -10.24 8.41 6.50
N ASP A 53 -10.93 9.54 6.41
CA ASP A 53 -10.69 10.61 5.42
C ASP A 53 -9.33 11.29 5.70
N THR A 54 -8.38 11.09 4.81
CA THR A 54 -6.97 11.52 4.97
C THR A 54 -6.59 12.72 4.09
N THR A 55 -7.55 13.27 3.34
CA THR A 55 -7.30 14.28 2.28
C THR A 55 -6.61 15.54 2.80
N GLN A 56 -6.79 15.92 4.07
CA GLN A 56 -6.20 17.13 4.66
C GLN A 56 -4.71 17.04 5.05
N ARG A 57 -4.11 15.85 5.13
CA ARG A 57 -2.69 15.69 5.53
C ARG A 57 -1.68 15.78 4.38
N PHE A 58 -2.16 15.87 3.13
CA PHE A 58 -1.34 15.87 1.93
C PHE A 58 -0.70 17.22 1.59
N ALA A 59 -1.22 18.31 2.15
CA ALA A 59 -0.90 19.67 1.68
C ALA A 59 0.47 20.22 2.12
N THR A 60 1.18 19.59 3.08
CA THR A 60 2.32 20.27 3.73
C THR A 60 3.71 19.73 3.41
N ASP A 61 3.85 18.53 2.83
CA ASP A 61 5.17 17.88 2.75
C ASP A 61 5.65 17.63 1.31
N LEU A 62 5.11 18.37 0.34
CA LEU A 62 5.33 18.12 -1.09
C LEU A 62 5.25 19.38 -1.94
N GLU A 63 6.31 19.67 -2.69
CA GLU A 63 6.27 20.57 -3.85
C GLU A 63 5.47 19.95 -5.02
N PHE A 64 4.30 19.36 -4.76
CA PHE A 64 3.31 19.19 -5.81
C PHE A 64 2.53 20.49 -5.92
N THR A 65 2.34 20.94 -7.15
CA THR A 65 1.36 22.00 -7.37
C THR A 65 -0.03 21.48 -6.97
N GLU A 66 -0.89 22.35 -6.45
CA GLU A 66 -2.28 22.00 -6.14
C GLU A 66 -2.99 21.33 -7.33
N ASP A 67 -2.64 21.73 -8.55
CA ASP A 67 -3.17 21.15 -9.78
C ASP A 67 -2.64 19.73 -10.03
N GLU A 68 -1.39 19.42 -9.67
CA GLU A 68 -0.86 18.05 -9.72
C GLU A 68 -1.53 17.16 -8.69
N LEU A 69 -1.77 17.65 -7.46
CA LEU A 69 -2.51 16.88 -6.45
C LEU A 69 -3.96 16.66 -6.88
N ARG A 70 -4.64 17.68 -7.43
CA ARG A 70 -6.00 17.53 -7.96
C ARG A 70 -6.06 16.55 -9.11
N GLU A 71 -5.10 16.59 -10.04
CA GLU A 71 -5.03 15.64 -11.15
C GLU A 71 -4.84 14.21 -10.61
N ILE A 72 -3.91 14.00 -9.67
CA ILE A 72 -3.69 12.69 -9.06
C ILE A 72 -4.95 12.23 -8.31
N VAL A 73 -5.53 13.04 -7.43
CA VAL A 73 -6.70 12.69 -6.62
C VAL A 73 -7.93 12.41 -7.47
N SER A 74 -8.23 13.26 -8.46
CA SER A 74 -9.35 13.04 -9.40
C SER A 74 -9.15 11.79 -10.24
N SER A 75 -7.91 11.49 -10.60
CA SER A 75 -7.61 10.31 -11.38
C SER A 75 -7.64 9.01 -10.57
N GLU A 76 -7.34 9.08 -9.27
CA GLU A 76 -7.50 7.96 -8.35
C GLU A 76 -8.99 7.68 -8.03
N GLU A 77 -9.90 8.65 -8.17
CA GLU A 77 -11.35 8.39 -8.10
C GLU A 77 -11.85 7.43 -9.18
N GLU A 78 -11.21 7.43 -10.35
CA GLU A 78 -11.52 6.48 -11.42
C GLU A 78 -10.95 5.08 -11.14
N ALA A 79 -9.87 4.98 -10.35
CA ALA A 79 -9.22 3.74 -9.96
C ALA A 79 -9.67 3.29 -8.56
N LYS A 80 -10.97 3.08 -8.40
CA LYS A 80 -11.54 2.63 -7.13
C LYS A 80 -10.83 1.36 -6.63
N PRO A 81 -10.43 1.32 -5.35
CA PRO A 81 -9.94 0.11 -4.72
C PRO A 81 -10.90 -1.07 -4.84
N VAL A 82 -10.36 -2.27 -4.69
CA VAL A 82 -11.19 -3.48 -4.49
C VAL A 82 -12.02 -3.31 -3.21
N GLU A 83 -13.34 -3.33 -3.34
CA GLU A 83 -14.27 -3.05 -2.22
C GLU A 83 -14.25 -4.13 -1.13
N ASN A 84 -14.21 -5.41 -1.51
CA ASN A 84 -14.05 -6.50 -0.56
C ASN A 84 -12.68 -7.16 -0.71
N ILE A 85 -11.70 -6.58 -0.02
CA ILE A 85 -10.34 -7.08 0.01
C ILE A 85 -10.24 -8.50 0.63
N THR A 86 -11.20 -8.90 1.46
CA THR A 86 -11.23 -10.24 2.09
C THR A 86 -11.49 -11.30 1.04
N ASP A 87 -12.57 -11.11 0.29
CA ASP A 87 -12.99 -12.03 -0.75
C ASP A 87 -11.93 -12.10 -1.85
N PHE A 88 -11.31 -10.96 -2.17
CA PHE A 88 -10.18 -10.91 -3.08
C PHE A 88 -9.01 -11.78 -2.61
N LEU A 89 -8.57 -11.61 -1.36
CA LEU A 89 -7.48 -12.39 -0.79
C LEU A 89 -7.82 -13.87 -0.64
N LEU A 90 -9.06 -14.22 -0.29
CA LEU A 90 -9.51 -15.62 -0.21
C LEU A 90 -9.57 -16.25 -1.61
N LYS A 91 -10.04 -15.52 -2.61
CA LYS A 91 -10.14 -15.99 -4.00
C LYS A 91 -8.77 -16.26 -4.61
N TYR A 92 -7.79 -15.39 -4.37
CA TYR A 92 -6.51 -15.41 -5.09
C TYR A 92 -5.31 -15.83 -4.24
N GLY A 93 -5.35 -15.58 -2.94
CA GLY A 93 -4.21 -15.79 -2.05
C GLY A 93 -3.83 -17.25 -1.86
N LYS A 94 -4.68 -18.22 -2.24
CA LYS A 94 -4.42 -19.67 -2.14
C LYS A 94 -3.81 -20.07 -0.79
N PHE A 95 -4.39 -19.58 0.32
CA PHE A 95 -3.92 -19.90 1.65
C PHE A 95 -4.14 -21.38 1.96
N ASN A 96 -3.07 -22.10 2.33
CA ASN A 96 -3.17 -23.50 2.73
C ASN A 96 -3.36 -23.59 4.25
N ILE A 97 -4.61 -23.36 4.69
CA ILE A 97 -4.98 -23.15 6.10
C ILE A 97 -4.79 -24.41 6.96
N ASP A 98 -4.73 -25.60 6.35
CA ASP A 98 -4.67 -26.88 7.07
C ASP A 98 -3.28 -27.23 7.62
N SER A 99 -2.26 -26.48 7.24
CA SER A 99 -0.85 -26.75 7.58
C SER A 99 -0.38 -25.97 8.83
N SER A 100 -1.11 -26.10 9.94
CA SER A 100 -0.84 -25.41 11.21
C SER A 100 0.51 -25.70 11.88
N ASN A 101 1.32 -26.60 11.30
CA ASN A 101 2.65 -27.00 11.80
C ASN A 101 3.82 -26.74 10.83
N SER A 102 3.59 -26.23 9.61
CA SER A 102 4.69 -25.88 8.70
C SER A 102 5.09 -24.41 8.83
N MET A 103 6.38 -24.12 8.61
CA MET A 103 6.85 -22.74 8.48
C MET A 103 6.19 -22.07 7.26
N PRO A 104 5.80 -20.79 7.35
CA PRO A 104 5.24 -20.08 6.21
C PRO A 104 6.22 -20.09 5.03
N THR A 105 5.68 -20.37 3.85
CA THR A 105 6.39 -20.22 2.58
C THR A 105 6.77 -18.75 2.35
N ASN A 106 7.72 -18.50 1.46
CA ASN A 106 8.11 -17.13 1.11
C ASN A 106 6.98 -16.37 0.42
N TYR A 107 6.15 -17.05 -0.37
CA TYR A 107 4.92 -16.49 -0.92
C TYR A 107 3.97 -16.02 0.19
N GLU A 108 3.71 -16.87 1.19
CA GLU A 108 2.86 -16.50 2.33
C GLU A 108 3.46 -15.34 3.12
N LYS A 109 4.77 -15.36 3.40
CA LYS A 109 5.45 -14.23 4.07
C LYS A 109 5.26 -12.93 3.30
N PHE A 110 5.48 -12.96 1.98
CA PHE A 110 5.33 -11.78 1.12
C PHE A 110 3.90 -11.23 1.17
N LEU A 111 2.92 -12.11 0.95
CA LEU A 111 1.50 -11.73 0.96
C LEU A 111 1.05 -11.22 2.34
N MET A 112 1.49 -11.86 3.43
CA MET A 112 1.14 -11.45 4.79
C MET A 112 1.78 -10.11 5.16
N THR A 113 3.00 -9.84 4.70
CA THR A 113 3.61 -8.51 4.84
C THR A 113 2.80 -7.46 4.07
N VAL A 114 2.41 -7.73 2.82
CA VAL A 114 1.53 -6.85 2.04
C VAL A 114 0.23 -6.55 2.78
N ILE A 115 -0.45 -7.58 3.29
CA ILE A 115 -1.71 -7.45 4.04
C ILE A 115 -1.52 -6.57 5.26
N SER A 116 -0.40 -6.74 5.99
CA SER A 116 -0.12 -5.94 7.19
C SER A 116 0.02 -4.45 6.90
N TYR A 117 0.34 -4.06 5.67
CA TYR A 117 0.52 -2.66 5.28
C TYR A 117 -0.75 -2.01 4.72
N LEU A 118 -1.78 -2.79 4.37
CA LEU A 118 -3.05 -2.25 3.85
C LEU A 118 -3.61 -1.16 4.78
N GLY A 119 -4.17 -0.11 4.18
CA GLY A 119 -4.70 1.05 4.90
C GLY A 119 -3.65 2.01 5.47
N THR A 120 -2.34 1.71 5.38
CA THR A 120 -1.30 2.67 5.78
C THR A 120 -1.46 3.96 4.98
N PRO A 121 -1.60 5.14 5.62
CA PRO A 121 -1.78 6.40 4.90
C PRO A 121 -0.61 6.69 3.98
N TYR A 122 -0.87 7.30 2.83
CA TYR A 122 0.21 7.80 2.01
C TYR A 122 0.87 9.00 2.67
N LYS A 123 2.19 9.02 2.64
CA LYS A 123 2.99 10.21 2.92
C LYS A 123 4.18 10.21 2.01
N PHE A 124 4.35 11.26 1.21
CA PHE A 124 5.52 11.38 0.36
C PHE A 124 6.81 11.46 1.15
N GLY A 125 7.85 10.77 0.68
CA GLY A 125 9.08 10.62 1.43
C GLY A 125 8.94 9.71 2.65
N GLY A 126 7.71 9.36 3.04
CA GLY A 126 7.40 8.54 4.20
C GLY A 126 7.89 7.11 4.05
N THR A 127 8.35 6.54 5.15
CA THR A 127 8.96 5.20 5.23
C THR A 127 8.44 4.41 6.43
N SER A 128 7.21 4.69 6.88
CA SER A 128 6.67 4.09 8.12
C SER A 128 5.18 3.78 8.04
N ARG A 129 4.68 3.00 8.98
CA ARG A 129 3.25 2.69 9.12
C ARG A 129 2.37 3.89 9.50
N LYS A 130 2.94 5.06 9.79
CA LYS A 130 2.21 6.32 9.99
C LYS A 130 2.03 7.13 8.71
N GLY A 131 2.68 6.71 7.63
CA GLY A 131 2.82 7.49 6.41
C GLY A 131 3.93 6.89 5.54
N ILE A 132 3.57 6.41 4.36
CA ILE A 132 4.50 5.75 3.43
C ILE A 132 4.27 6.18 1.98
N ASP A 133 5.33 6.29 1.18
CA ASP A 133 5.19 6.48 -0.27
C ASP A 133 5.31 5.18 -1.06
N CYS A 134 4.98 5.24 -2.35
CA CYS A 134 4.94 4.08 -3.24
C CYS A 134 6.25 3.28 -3.27
N SER A 135 7.39 3.95 -3.42
CA SER A 135 8.71 3.33 -3.51
C SER A 135 9.24 2.85 -2.15
N ALA A 136 8.91 3.54 -1.06
CA ALA A 136 9.21 3.06 0.28
C ALA A 136 8.38 1.83 0.64
N PHE A 137 7.11 1.81 0.23
CA PHE A 137 6.23 0.66 0.41
C PHE A 137 6.80 -0.58 -0.28
N THR A 138 7.12 -0.51 -1.57
CA THR A 138 7.70 -1.67 -2.26
C THR A 138 9.02 -2.12 -1.63
N ARG A 139 9.88 -1.19 -1.24
CA ARG A 139 11.12 -1.49 -0.52
C ARG A 139 10.87 -2.25 0.78
N LEU A 140 9.94 -1.78 1.62
CA LEU A 140 9.66 -2.43 2.91
C LEU A 140 9.02 -3.81 2.73
N ILE A 141 8.15 -4.00 1.74
CA ILE A 141 7.58 -5.33 1.46
C ILE A 141 8.71 -6.32 1.14
N PHE A 142 9.60 -5.98 0.22
CA PHE A 142 10.70 -6.87 -0.21
C PHE A 142 11.70 -7.11 0.93
N GLN A 143 12.04 -6.07 1.70
CA GLN A 143 12.97 -6.17 2.80
C GLN A 143 12.41 -7.00 3.96
N GLU A 144 11.17 -6.74 4.40
CA GLU A 144 10.60 -7.41 5.58
C GLU A 144 10.17 -8.86 5.29
N SER A 145 9.75 -9.17 4.06
CA SER A 145 9.27 -10.51 3.72
C SER A 145 10.37 -11.45 3.25
N LEU A 146 11.32 -10.96 2.45
CA LEU A 146 12.31 -11.78 1.74
C LEU A 146 13.76 -11.33 1.99
N ASN A 147 13.98 -10.30 2.80
CA ASN A 147 15.31 -9.71 3.03
C ASN A 147 16.00 -9.24 1.74
N ILE A 148 15.22 -8.70 0.79
CA ILE A 148 15.71 -8.14 -0.46
C ILE A 148 15.68 -6.62 -0.36
N GLU A 149 16.83 -5.99 -0.58
CA GLU A 149 16.94 -4.53 -0.53
C GLU A 149 16.64 -3.90 -1.90
N LEU A 150 15.62 -3.05 -1.93
CA LEU A 150 15.35 -2.20 -3.09
C LEU A 150 15.87 -0.77 -2.85
N PRO A 151 16.33 -0.05 -3.90
CA PRO A 151 16.62 1.37 -3.84
C PRO A 151 15.42 2.19 -3.39
N ARG A 152 15.67 3.40 -2.89
CA ARG A 152 14.65 4.24 -2.27
C ARG A 152 13.67 4.83 -3.28
N SER A 153 14.11 5.11 -4.51
CA SER A 153 13.32 5.87 -5.48
C SER A 153 12.71 5.00 -6.59
N THR A 154 11.55 5.40 -7.09
CA THR A 154 10.88 4.77 -8.24
C THR A 154 11.78 4.74 -9.49
N LEU A 155 12.58 5.79 -9.72
CA LEU A 155 13.50 5.89 -10.87
C LEU A 155 14.68 4.92 -10.81
N GLU A 156 15.08 4.52 -9.60
CA GLU A 156 16.09 3.48 -9.42
C GLU A 156 15.45 2.09 -9.49
N GLN A 157 14.28 1.90 -8.87
CA GLN A 157 13.57 0.61 -8.88
C GLN A 157 13.21 0.15 -10.29
N VAL A 158 12.86 1.06 -11.21
CA VAL A 158 12.56 0.70 -12.61
C VAL A 158 13.79 0.22 -13.40
N LYS A 159 15.01 0.34 -12.86
CA LYS A 159 16.24 -0.15 -13.49
C LYS A 159 16.65 -1.54 -13.01
N LEU A 160 15.96 -2.07 -12.00
CA LEU A 160 16.27 -3.38 -11.42
C LEU A 160 15.71 -4.52 -12.28
N GLY A 161 16.34 -5.68 -12.15
CA GLY A 161 15.79 -6.94 -12.63
C GLY A 161 15.51 -7.01 -14.13
N GLU A 162 14.69 -7.98 -14.51
CA GLU A 162 14.33 -8.22 -15.91
C GLU A 162 13.11 -7.36 -16.32
N PRO A 163 13.10 -6.71 -17.50
CA PRO A 163 11.89 -6.10 -18.05
C PRO A 163 10.83 -7.17 -18.39
N ILE A 164 9.61 -7.00 -17.89
CA ILE A 164 8.49 -7.92 -18.14
C ILE A 164 7.40 -7.23 -18.95
N SER A 165 6.89 -7.92 -19.98
CA SER A 165 5.72 -7.47 -20.73
C SER A 165 4.45 -7.71 -19.92
N ARG A 166 3.40 -6.91 -20.16
CA ARG A 166 2.17 -6.94 -19.36
C ARG A 166 1.51 -8.31 -19.30
N GLU A 167 1.58 -9.06 -20.40
CA GLU A 167 0.97 -10.39 -20.56
C GLU A 167 1.71 -11.47 -19.77
N LYS A 168 2.95 -11.20 -19.35
CA LYS A 168 3.83 -12.11 -18.62
C LYS A 168 3.97 -11.75 -17.13
N LEU A 169 3.17 -10.79 -16.66
CA LEU A 169 3.16 -10.36 -15.26
C LEU A 169 2.83 -11.53 -14.33
N LYS A 170 3.58 -11.60 -13.24
CA LYS A 170 3.42 -12.59 -12.17
C LYS A 170 3.46 -11.90 -10.82
N PHE A 171 2.92 -12.58 -9.81
CA PHE A 171 2.93 -12.14 -8.43
C PHE A 171 4.33 -11.68 -8.01
N GLY A 172 4.41 -10.50 -7.40
CA GLY A 172 5.67 -9.92 -6.93
C GLY A 172 6.39 -9.05 -7.95
N ASP A 173 6.00 -9.04 -9.23
CA ASP A 173 6.59 -8.12 -10.21
C ASP A 173 6.32 -6.66 -9.82
N LEU A 174 7.32 -5.79 -9.95
CA LEU A 174 7.16 -4.35 -9.78
C LEU A 174 6.50 -3.78 -11.04
N VAL A 175 5.39 -3.05 -10.88
CA VAL A 175 4.67 -2.39 -11.97
C VAL A 175 4.79 -0.88 -11.84
N PHE A 176 5.07 -0.19 -12.96
CA PHE A 176 5.42 1.22 -12.98
C PHE A 176 4.42 2.03 -13.80
N PHE A 177 4.12 3.25 -13.33
CA PHE A 177 3.11 4.10 -13.94
C PHE A 177 3.58 5.56 -14.09
N ASN A 178 3.10 6.21 -15.15
CA ASN A 178 3.33 7.63 -15.41
C ASN A 178 2.23 8.48 -14.77
N THR A 179 2.36 8.75 -13.47
CA THR A 179 1.38 9.50 -12.66
C THR A 179 1.84 10.92 -12.31
N ARG A 180 3.04 11.31 -12.75
CA ARG A 180 3.64 12.63 -12.45
C ARG A 180 4.17 13.26 -13.72
N ARG A 181 3.92 14.55 -13.92
CA ARG A 181 4.35 15.29 -15.12
C ARG A 181 5.87 15.35 -15.27
N ARG A 182 6.59 15.53 -14.16
CA ARG A 182 8.05 15.78 -14.16
C ARG A 182 8.89 14.53 -13.89
N GLN A 183 8.26 13.37 -13.68
CA GLN A 183 8.95 12.13 -13.34
C GLN A 183 8.25 10.93 -13.99
N ASN A 184 8.98 10.23 -14.86
CA ASN A 184 8.47 9.04 -15.52
C ASN A 184 9.47 7.86 -15.37
N PRO A 185 9.09 6.75 -14.70
CA PRO A 185 7.83 6.55 -13.99
C PRO A 185 7.72 7.35 -12.69
N GLY A 186 6.51 7.81 -12.39
CA GLY A 186 6.17 8.61 -11.20
C GLY A 186 5.58 7.80 -10.06
N HIS A 187 5.20 6.54 -10.32
CA HIS A 187 4.58 5.65 -9.34
C HIS A 187 5.00 4.19 -9.56
N VAL A 188 4.98 3.43 -8.47
CA VAL A 188 5.30 2.00 -8.46
C VAL A 188 4.33 1.24 -7.55
N GLY A 189 4.03 0.01 -7.92
CA GLY A 189 3.35 -0.95 -7.06
C GLY A 189 3.84 -2.37 -7.31
N ILE A 190 3.22 -3.33 -6.64
CA ILE A 190 3.55 -4.74 -6.74
C ILE A 190 2.37 -5.47 -7.36
N TYR A 191 2.61 -6.16 -8.47
CA TYR A 191 1.62 -6.99 -9.13
C TYR A 191 1.23 -8.16 -8.23
N LEU A 192 -0.06 -8.44 -8.18
CA LEU A 192 -0.63 -9.58 -7.47
C LEU A 192 -1.06 -10.64 -8.48
N TRP A 193 -2.32 -10.59 -8.91
CA TRP A 193 -2.95 -11.54 -9.83
C TRP A 193 -3.99 -10.81 -10.68
N ASP A 194 -4.39 -11.38 -11.82
CA ASP A 194 -5.51 -10.90 -12.64
C ASP A 194 -5.52 -9.38 -12.90
N ASN A 195 -4.35 -8.80 -13.22
CA ASN A 195 -4.19 -7.35 -13.41
C ASN A 195 -4.52 -6.50 -12.17
N TYR A 196 -4.47 -7.07 -10.97
CA TYR A 196 -4.49 -6.33 -9.72
C TYR A 196 -3.08 -6.12 -9.20
N PHE A 197 -2.89 -4.99 -8.53
CA PHE A 197 -1.63 -4.64 -7.92
C PHE A 197 -1.87 -3.88 -6.62
N VAL A 198 -0.94 -4.01 -5.69
CA VAL A 198 -0.94 -3.26 -4.42
C VAL A 198 0.04 -2.10 -4.50
N HIS A 199 -0.36 -0.94 -3.97
CA HIS A 199 0.46 0.26 -3.96
C HIS A 199 0.02 1.23 -2.87
N ALA A 200 0.88 2.20 -2.52
CA ALA A 200 0.49 3.35 -1.71
C ALA A 200 -0.18 4.42 -2.61
N SER A 201 -1.51 4.43 -2.65
CA SER A 201 -2.36 5.44 -3.31
C SER A 201 -2.32 6.76 -2.55
N THR A 202 -2.28 7.87 -3.28
CA THR A 202 -2.31 9.21 -2.67
C THR A 202 -3.64 9.44 -1.96
N LYS A 203 -4.76 8.91 -2.45
CA LYS A 203 -6.09 9.11 -1.86
C LYS A 203 -6.46 8.05 -0.83
N TYR A 204 -6.13 6.79 -1.10
CA TYR A 204 -6.63 5.64 -0.35
C TYR A 204 -5.56 4.97 0.52
N GLY A 205 -4.32 5.49 0.54
CA GLY A 205 -3.21 4.85 1.24
C GLY A 205 -2.81 3.53 0.58
N VAL A 206 -2.21 2.61 1.34
CA VAL A 206 -1.84 1.30 0.81
C VAL A 206 -3.10 0.49 0.49
N THR A 207 -3.32 0.23 -0.79
CA THR A 207 -4.55 -0.38 -1.30
C THR A 207 -4.30 -1.26 -2.52
N VAL A 208 -5.30 -2.06 -2.89
CA VAL A 208 -5.30 -2.89 -4.10
C VAL A 208 -6.19 -2.25 -5.16
N SER A 209 -5.62 -2.04 -6.34
CA SER A 209 -6.27 -1.40 -7.49
C SER A 209 -6.18 -2.28 -8.72
N SER A 210 -7.11 -2.09 -9.67
CA SER A 210 -7.05 -2.77 -10.97
C SER A 210 -6.22 -1.98 -11.98
N MET A 211 -5.43 -2.69 -12.77
CA MET A 211 -4.71 -2.19 -13.95
C MET A 211 -5.50 -2.42 -15.24
N SER A 212 -6.60 -3.16 -15.21
CA SER A 212 -7.31 -3.59 -16.43
C SER A 212 -8.07 -2.46 -17.14
N LYS A 213 -8.45 -1.42 -16.40
CA LYS A 213 -9.29 -0.33 -16.91
C LYS A 213 -8.96 0.96 -16.17
N GLY A 214 -9.32 2.09 -16.78
CA GLY A 214 -9.27 3.40 -16.12
C GLY A 214 -7.85 3.98 -16.02
N TYR A 215 -7.54 4.59 -14.88
CA TYR A 215 -6.35 5.41 -14.70
C TYR A 215 -5.03 4.66 -14.88
N TYR A 216 -4.86 3.54 -14.16
CA TYR A 216 -3.62 2.77 -14.17
C TYR A 216 -3.38 2.03 -15.48
N ASP A 217 -4.44 1.64 -16.17
CA ASP A 217 -4.37 1.05 -17.51
C ASP A 217 -3.69 2.02 -18.51
N ARG A 218 -4.19 3.26 -18.57
CA ARG A 218 -3.68 4.30 -19.48
C ARG A 218 -2.28 4.79 -19.15
N ARG A 219 -1.79 4.53 -17.93
CA ARG A 219 -0.53 5.06 -17.41
C ARG A 219 0.54 4.00 -17.20
N PHE A 220 0.26 2.74 -17.55
CA PHE A 220 1.25 1.67 -17.43
C PHE A 220 2.47 1.98 -18.30
N VAL A 221 3.66 1.99 -17.67
CA VAL A 221 4.95 2.27 -18.33
C VAL A 221 5.71 0.98 -18.61
N GLY A 222 5.62 0.02 -17.70
CA GLY A 222 6.33 -1.25 -17.79
C GLY A 222 6.42 -1.95 -16.44
N ALA A 223 7.08 -3.09 -16.43
CA ALA A 223 7.26 -3.90 -15.23
C ALA A 223 8.67 -4.48 -15.11
N ARG A 224 9.08 -4.78 -13.88
CA ARG A 224 10.36 -5.40 -13.54
C ARG A 224 10.17 -6.62 -12.65
N ARG A 225 10.82 -7.72 -13.01
CA ARG A 225 10.91 -8.92 -12.16
C ARG A 225 12.24 -8.96 -11.45
N ILE A 226 12.18 -9.09 -10.14
CA ILE A 226 13.34 -9.37 -9.29
C ILE A 226 13.46 -10.89 -9.19
N ASN A 227 14.50 -11.47 -9.79
CA ASN A 227 14.62 -12.92 -10.00
C ASN A 227 14.63 -13.69 -8.68
N GLU A 228 15.20 -13.10 -7.63
CA GLU A 228 15.20 -13.61 -6.27
C GLU A 228 13.77 -13.81 -5.76
N VAL A 229 12.86 -12.85 -6.00
CA VAL A 229 11.46 -12.98 -5.60
C VAL A 229 10.79 -14.11 -6.36
N TYR A 230 10.94 -14.15 -7.68
CA TYR A 230 10.31 -15.19 -8.51
C TYR A 230 10.70 -16.59 -8.04
N ASN A 231 11.98 -16.83 -7.79
CA ASN A 231 12.45 -18.13 -7.31
C ASN A 231 11.93 -18.49 -5.91
N LEU A 232 11.73 -17.50 -5.05
CA LEU A 232 11.29 -17.71 -3.67
C LEU A 232 9.77 -17.86 -3.56
N THR A 233 8.98 -17.16 -4.38
CA THR A 233 7.51 -17.11 -4.23
C THR A 233 6.76 -17.99 -5.21
N ASN A 234 7.42 -18.67 -6.14
CA ASN A 234 6.74 -19.64 -6.99
C ASN A 234 6.33 -20.87 -6.18
N ILE A 235 5.02 -21.08 -6.13
CA ILE A 235 4.40 -22.36 -5.76
C ILE A 235 4.20 -23.10 -7.08
N GLU A 236 4.90 -24.22 -7.29
CA GLU A 236 4.57 -25.17 -8.35
C GLU A 236 3.15 -25.73 -8.18
#